data_AF-A0A1N6XI85-F1
#
_entry.id   AF-A0A1N6XI85-F1
#
_cell.length_a   1.000
_cell.length_b   1.000
_cell.length_c   1.000
_cell.angle_alpha   90.00
_cell.angle_beta   90.00
_cell.angle_gamma   90.00
#
_symmetry.space_group_name_H-M   'P 1'
#
loop_
_entity.id
_entity.type
_entity.pdbx_description
1 polymer ?
#
loop_
_entity_poly.entity_id
_entity_poly.type
_entity_poly.pdbx_seq_one_letter_code
_entity_poly.pdbx_strand_id
1 'polypeptide(L)'
;MENNPLQKISFLVLRAFGSLIFIMAGFNHLFQTAGATARLEKAPFAQLATWMAPAETLIILSGVGLIVGGFMLLAGFKTRLAAGLLLAILIPITLTVQVGAEGSGPLFKNIALIGMLVFFIVNGAIYYGLDQSLFQKEQMKSSIKNKFNGNYVAVLAFGLLLVLGSCTAGTTVGQSTAQAGTVTAATGKKYAVLISQPNHLKAAVNTAETITKESRYQRESFVVMACGKSVEAFVKGSELAQEFEKGKAAGVTYRVCGMSLKQFNINTSSLVDGVEVIPNGLTYMFDLQEQGYTTVEL
;
A
#
# COMPACT_ATOMS: atom_id res chain seq x y z
N MET A 1 6.20 29.29 -22.00
CA MET A 1 6.86 28.33 -21.09
C MET A 1 8.34 28.38 -21.41
N GLU A 2 9.18 28.72 -20.44
CA GLU A 2 10.63 28.74 -20.62
C GLU A 2 11.12 27.36 -21.06
N ASN A 3 11.91 27.30 -22.12
CA ASN A 3 12.32 26.04 -22.73
C ASN A 3 13.59 25.49 -22.04
N ASN A 4 13.56 25.38 -20.71
CA ASN A 4 14.70 24.96 -19.90
C ASN A 4 14.89 23.43 -19.99
N PRO A 5 16.10 22.91 -20.23
CA PRO A 5 16.37 21.46 -20.25
C PRO A 5 15.90 20.72 -18.99
N LEU A 6 15.98 21.35 -17.81
CA LEU A 6 15.51 20.75 -16.55
C LEU A 6 14.00 20.48 -16.56
N GLN A 7 13.22 21.36 -17.17
CA GLN A 7 11.77 21.17 -17.32
C GLN A 7 11.47 20.02 -18.29
N LYS A 8 12.23 19.89 -19.38
CA LYS A 8 12.03 18.77 -20.33
C LYS A 8 12.32 17.43 -19.67
N ILE A 9 13.39 17.37 -18.87
CA ILE A 9 13.79 16.19 -18.11
C ILE A 9 12.74 15.88 -17.04
N SER A 10 12.21 16.87 -16.32
CA SER A 10 11.21 16.61 -15.27
C SER A 10 9.93 15.98 -15.82
N PHE A 11 9.45 16.41 -16.98
CA PHE A 11 8.32 15.80 -17.68
C PHE A 11 8.62 14.35 -18.09
N LEU A 12 9.81 14.08 -18.63
CA LEU A 12 10.23 12.75 -19.03
C LEU A 12 10.35 11.80 -17.83
N VAL A 13 10.98 12.27 -16.74
CA VAL A 13 11.15 11.52 -15.50
C VAL A 13 9.79 11.17 -14.91
N LEU A 14 8.90 12.16 -14.75
CA LEU A 14 7.56 11.91 -14.22
C LEU A 14 6.80 10.89 -15.07
N ARG A 15 6.88 11.00 -16.40
CA ARG A 15 6.24 10.05 -17.33
C ARG A 15 6.82 8.67 -17.20
N ALA A 16 8.15 8.55 -17.16
CA ALA A 16 8.85 7.27 -17.12
C ALA A 16 8.55 6.51 -15.83
N PHE A 17 8.78 7.13 -14.67
CA PHE A 17 8.53 6.50 -13.38
C PHE A 17 7.04 6.21 -13.16
N GLY A 18 6.15 7.13 -13.53
CA GLY A 18 4.71 6.91 -13.48
C GLY A 18 4.26 5.71 -14.31
N SER A 19 4.80 5.58 -15.52
CA SER A 19 4.48 4.47 -16.42
C SER A 19 5.00 3.13 -15.90
N LEU A 20 6.20 3.09 -15.33
CA LEU A 20 6.78 1.87 -14.74
C LEU A 20 5.92 1.33 -13.60
N ILE A 21 5.30 2.21 -12.79
CA ILE A 21 4.39 1.79 -11.73
C ILE A 21 3.18 1.05 -12.31
N PHE A 22 2.58 1.55 -13.40
CA PHE A 22 1.44 0.89 -14.04
C PHE A 22 1.83 -0.41 -14.72
N ILE A 23 2.99 -0.46 -15.39
CA ILE A 23 3.49 -1.69 -16.02
C ILE A 23 3.71 -2.78 -14.96
N MET A 24 4.41 -2.46 -13.86
CA MET A 24 4.65 -3.40 -12.78
C MET A 24 3.35 -3.82 -12.09
N ALA A 25 2.41 -2.89 -11.87
CA ALA A 25 1.09 -3.23 -11.33
C ALA A 25 0.33 -4.17 -12.27
N GLY A 26 0.35 -3.92 -13.57
CA GLY A 26 -0.31 -4.76 -14.57
C GLY A 26 0.27 -6.18 -14.61
N PHE A 27 1.60 -6.33 -14.60
CA PHE A 27 2.23 -7.65 -14.45
C PHE A 27 1.82 -8.35 -13.15
N ASN A 28 1.77 -7.61 -12.03
CA ASN A 28 1.33 -8.19 -10.77
C ASN A 28 -0.13 -8.68 -10.83
N HIS A 29 -1.02 -7.95 -11.50
CA HIS A 29 -2.40 -8.39 -11.72
C HIS A 29 -2.50 -9.65 -12.59
N LEU A 30 -1.61 -9.82 -13.57
CA LEU A 30 -1.61 -11.00 -14.46
C LEU A 30 -0.89 -12.22 -13.87
N PHE A 31 0.15 -12.04 -13.06
CA PHE A 31 0.90 -13.14 -12.44
C PHE A 31 0.32 -13.57 -11.07
N GLN A 32 -0.38 -12.68 -10.38
CA GLN A 32 -1.00 -12.94 -9.07
C GLN A 32 -2.52 -12.79 -9.12
N THR A 33 -3.14 -13.26 -10.21
CA THR A 33 -4.59 -13.19 -10.45
C THR A 33 -5.39 -13.78 -9.30
N ALA A 34 -5.01 -14.96 -8.79
CA ALA A 34 -5.71 -15.62 -7.68
C ALA A 34 -5.72 -14.77 -6.40
N GLY A 35 -4.57 -14.19 -6.05
CA GLY A 35 -4.45 -13.31 -4.88
C GLY A 35 -5.23 -12.01 -5.04
N ALA A 36 -5.20 -11.41 -6.23
CA ALA A 36 -5.98 -10.21 -6.53
C ALA A 36 -7.50 -10.49 -6.53
N THR A 37 -7.91 -11.66 -7.01
CA THR A 37 -9.33 -12.07 -7.08
C THR A 37 -9.88 -12.30 -5.68
N ALA A 38 -9.15 -13.04 -4.85
CA ALA A 38 -9.51 -13.24 -3.45
C ALA A 38 -9.61 -11.93 -2.66
N ARG A 39 -8.80 -10.91 -3.00
CA ARG A 39 -8.90 -9.57 -2.40
C ARG A 39 -10.15 -8.83 -2.87
N LEU A 40 -10.48 -8.90 -4.16
CA LEU A 40 -11.67 -8.27 -4.71
C LEU A 40 -12.95 -8.89 -4.14
N GLU A 41 -13.00 -10.22 -3.98
CA GLU A 41 -14.15 -10.94 -3.41
C GLU A 41 -14.38 -10.63 -1.92
N LYS A 42 -13.30 -10.41 -1.16
CA LYS A 42 -13.38 -10.05 0.27
C LYS A 42 -13.66 -8.57 0.51
N ALA A 43 -13.66 -7.74 -0.54
CA ALA A 43 -13.78 -6.30 -0.39
C ALA A 43 -15.25 -5.87 -0.14
N PRO A 44 -15.48 -4.80 0.64
CA PRO A 44 -16.84 -4.36 1.01
C PRO A 44 -17.71 -3.94 -0.18
N PHE A 45 -17.09 -3.69 -1.34
CA PHE A 45 -17.76 -3.31 -2.59
C PHE A 45 -17.62 -4.36 -3.69
N ALA A 46 -17.29 -5.61 -3.35
CA ALA A 46 -17.16 -6.72 -4.30
C ALA A 46 -18.38 -6.84 -5.21
N GLN A 47 -19.58 -6.71 -4.64
CA GLN A 47 -20.86 -6.81 -5.34
C GLN A 47 -21.03 -5.78 -6.47
N LEU A 48 -20.44 -4.58 -6.34
CA LEU A 48 -20.50 -3.55 -7.38
C LEU A 48 -19.62 -3.91 -8.59
N ALA A 49 -18.53 -4.64 -8.36
CA ALA A 49 -17.63 -5.08 -9.42
C ALA A 49 -18.16 -6.36 -10.10
N THR A 50 -18.58 -7.36 -9.32
CA THR A 50 -18.98 -8.68 -9.83
C THR A 50 -20.28 -8.65 -10.64
N TRP A 51 -21.09 -7.59 -10.55
CA TRP A 51 -22.24 -7.41 -11.43
C TRP A 51 -21.85 -7.12 -12.89
N MET A 52 -20.67 -6.53 -13.13
CA MET A 52 -20.21 -6.21 -14.47
C MET A 52 -19.59 -7.42 -15.18
N ALA A 53 -18.70 -8.13 -14.47
CA ALA A 53 -18.04 -9.33 -14.96
C ALA A 53 -17.43 -10.12 -13.78
N PRO A 54 -17.07 -11.40 -13.96
CA PRO A 54 -16.36 -12.16 -12.94
C PRO A 54 -15.09 -11.44 -12.48
N ALA A 55 -14.80 -11.52 -11.18
CA ALA A 55 -13.67 -10.85 -10.54
C ALA A 55 -12.33 -11.15 -11.24
N GLU A 56 -12.10 -12.41 -11.62
CA GLU A 56 -10.92 -12.85 -12.36
C GLU A 56 -10.82 -12.14 -13.72
N THR A 57 -11.92 -12.04 -14.48
CA THR A 57 -11.94 -11.36 -15.78
C THR A 57 -11.64 -9.87 -15.65
N LEU A 58 -12.20 -9.19 -14.64
CA LEU A 58 -11.93 -7.78 -14.38
C LEU A 58 -10.47 -7.52 -14.03
N ILE A 59 -9.86 -8.42 -13.27
CA ILE A 59 -8.45 -8.34 -12.88
C ILE A 59 -7.53 -8.58 -14.08
N ILE A 60 -7.83 -9.56 -14.92
CA ILE A 60 -7.04 -9.81 -16.13
C ILE A 60 -7.17 -8.63 -17.10
N LEU A 61 -8.38 -8.15 -17.34
CA LEU A 61 -8.64 -7.03 -18.25
C LEU A 61 -7.94 -5.75 -17.77
N SER A 62 -8.04 -5.45 -16.48
CA SER A 62 -7.31 -4.33 -15.89
C SER A 62 -5.79 -4.53 -15.95
N GLY A 63 -5.28 -5.73 -15.69
CA GLY A 63 -3.85 -6.05 -15.83
C GLY A 63 -3.31 -5.77 -17.24
N VAL A 64 -4.01 -6.26 -18.28
CA VAL A 64 -3.66 -5.96 -19.68
C VAL A 64 -3.76 -4.46 -19.97
N GLY A 65 -4.84 -3.81 -19.54
CA GLY A 65 -5.05 -2.37 -19.75
C GLY A 65 -3.97 -1.50 -19.08
N LEU A 66 -3.50 -1.89 -17.90
CA LEU A 66 -2.41 -1.23 -17.18
C LEU A 66 -1.06 -1.37 -17.91
N ILE A 67 -0.76 -2.56 -18.44
CA ILE A 67 0.47 -2.78 -19.22
C ILE A 67 0.43 -1.96 -20.52
N VAL A 68 -0.64 -2.09 -21.29
CA VAL A 68 -0.80 -1.38 -22.57
C VAL A 68 -0.78 0.13 -22.35
N GLY A 69 -1.59 0.63 -21.41
CA GLY A 69 -1.63 2.05 -21.07
C GLY A 69 -0.28 2.56 -20.54
N GLY A 70 0.42 1.77 -19.72
CA GLY A 70 1.74 2.09 -19.19
C GLY A 70 2.79 2.23 -20.29
N PHE A 71 2.85 1.29 -21.25
CA PHE A 71 3.78 1.40 -22.38
C PHE A 71 3.43 2.56 -23.32
N MET A 72 2.14 2.79 -23.59
CA MET A 72 1.70 3.95 -24.39
C MET A 72 2.10 5.27 -23.73
N LEU A 73 1.89 5.40 -22.41
CA LEU A 73 2.28 6.57 -21.63
C LEU A 73 3.81 6.74 -21.62
N LEU A 74 4.58 5.67 -21.41
CA LEU A 74 6.04 5.69 -21.39
C LEU A 74 6.61 6.23 -22.71
N ALA A 75 6.15 5.66 -23.82
CA ALA A 75 6.52 6.05 -25.17
C ALA A 75 6.02 7.45 -25.54
N GLY A 76 5.09 8.02 -24.77
CA GLY A 76 4.42 9.27 -25.10
C GLY A 76 3.62 9.14 -26.39
N PHE A 77 2.93 8.01 -26.58
CA PHE A 77 2.03 7.73 -27.71
C PHE A 77 0.57 7.82 -27.27
N LYS A 78 -0.19 8.67 -27.94
CA LYS A 78 -1.55 9.09 -27.57
C LYS A 78 -1.63 9.39 -26.06
N THR A 79 -0.70 10.20 -25.57
CA THR A 79 -0.42 10.37 -24.13
C THR A 79 -1.67 10.70 -23.31
N ARG A 80 -2.53 11.60 -23.84
CA ARG A 80 -3.78 11.98 -23.16
C ARG A 80 -4.78 10.83 -23.05
N LEU A 81 -4.91 10.03 -24.10
CA LEU A 81 -5.79 8.85 -24.11
C LEU A 81 -5.21 7.73 -23.25
N ALA A 82 -3.90 7.50 -23.30
CA ALA A 82 -3.22 6.53 -22.44
C ALA A 82 -3.43 6.88 -20.95
N ALA A 83 -3.23 8.15 -20.58
CA ALA A 83 -3.46 8.61 -19.22
C ALA A 83 -4.94 8.52 -18.81
N GLY A 84 -5.87 8.85 -19.71
CA GLY A 84 -7.31 8.70 -19.47
C GLY A 84 -7.74 7.24 -19.27
N LEU A 85 -7.21 6.31 -20.08
CA LEU A 85 -7.45 4.87 -19.94
C LEU A 85 -6.92 4.36 -18.59
N LEU A 86 -5.69 4.69 -18.24
CA LEU A 86 -5.08 4.30 -16.97
C LEU A 86 -5.88 4.86 -15.78
N LEU A 87 -6.40 6.08 -15.89
CA LEU A 87 -7.22 6.70 -14.85
C LEU A 87 -8.57 5.98 -14.70
N ALA A 88 -9.22 5.65 -15.82
CA ALA A 88 -10.47 4.91 -15.84
C ALA A 88 -10.33 3.50 -15.25
N ILE A 89 -9.16 2.87 -15.36
CA ILE A 89 -8.86 1.58 -14.72
C ILE A 89 -8.53 1.77 -13.23
N LEU A 90 -7.76 2.80 -12.88
CA LEU A 90 -7.28 3.04 -11.51
C LEU A 90 -8.41 3.38 -10.53
N ILE A 91 -9.41 4.16 -10.96
CA ILE A 91 -10.51 4.61 -10.08
C ILE A 91 -11.31 3.42 -9.54
N PRO A 92 -11.86 2.51 -10.37
CA PRO A 92 -12.59 1.35 -9.88
C PRO A 92 -11.75 0.46 -8.98
N ILE A 93 -10.47 0.19 -9.33
CA ILE A 93 -9.58 -0.64 -8.49
C ILE A 93 -9.38 -0.01 -7.11
N THR A 94 -9.21 1.32 -7.06
CA THR A 94 -9.03 2.04 -5.80
C THR A 94 -10.28 1.94 -4.93
N LEU A 95 -11.46 2.24 -5.51
CA LEU A 95 -12.72 2.25 -4.77
C LEU A 95 -13.14 0.86 -4.30
N THR A 96 -12.93 -0.17 -5.14
CA THR A 96 -13.40 -1.52 -4.85
C THR A 96 -12.46 -2.28 -3.93
N VAL A 97 -11.14 -2.22 -4.16
CA VAL A 97 -10.17 -3.07 -3.43
C VAL A 97 -9.51 -2.34 -2.27
N GLN A 98 -9.32 -1.02 -2.35
CA GLN A 98 -8.39 -0.31 -1.46
C GLN A 98 -9.05 0.60 -0.42
N VAL A 99 -10.31 0.97 -0.59
CA VAL A 99 -11.05 1.78 0.40
C VAL A 99 -11.41 0.98 1.66
N GLY A 100 -11.33 -0.36 1.63
CA GLY A 100 -11.62 -1.24 2.76
C GLY A 100 -10.43 -2.06 3.29
N ALA A 101 -9.22 -1.87 2.76
CA ALA A 101 -8.04 -2.62 3.18
C ALA A 101 -7.40 -1.98 4.43
N GLU A 102 -6.91 -2.79 5.37
CA GLU A 102 -6.21 -2.28 6.56
C GLU A 102 -4.90 -1.59 6.17
N GLY A 103 -4.80 -0.28 6.44
CA GLY A 103 -3.65 0.56 6.13
C GLY A 103 -3.88 1.52 4.96
N SER A 104 -3.54 2.79 5.16
CA SER A 104 -3.78 3.88 4.19
C SER A 104 -2.71 4.02 3.09
N GLY A 105 -1.59 3.30 3.20
CA GLY A 105 -0.46 3.39 2.27
C GLY A 105 -0.81 3.12 0.80
N PRO A 106 -1.48 2.01 0.46
CA PRO A 106 -1.91 1.73 -0.92
C PRO A 106 -2.81 2.81 -1.50
N LEU A 107 -3.71 3.38 -0.69
CA LEU A 107 -4.65 4.42 -1.10
C LEU A 107 -3.92 5.73 -1.45
N PHE A 108 -2.95 6.16 -0.64
CA PHE A 108 -2.18 7.38 -0.92
C PHE A 108 -1.35 7.28 -2.21
N LYS A 109 -0.77 6.11 -2.50
CA LYS A 109 -0.09 5.88 -3.77
C LYS A 109 -1.04 6.11 -4.95
N ASN A 110 -2.27 5.61 -4.86
CA ASN A 110 -3.26 5.77 -5.93
C ASN A 110 -3.71 7.23 -6.09
N ILE A 111 -3.82 7.99 -5.00
CA ILE A 111 -4.08 9.45 -5.08
C ILE A 111 -2.95 10.17 -5.84
N ALA A 112 -1.69 9.87 -5.54
CA ALA A 112 -0.56 10.45 -6.25
C ALA A 112 -0.56 10.09 -7.75
N LEU A 113 -0.89 8.83 -8.08
CA LEU A 113 -1.01 8.38 -9.46
C LEU A 113 -2.15 9.08 -10.21
N ILE A 114 -3.31 9.29 -9.56
CA ILE A 114 -4.41 10.08 -10.13
C ILE A 114 -3.93 11.48 -10.49
N GLY A 115 -3.22 12.16 -9.57
CA GLY A 115 -2.67 13.50 -9.83
C GLY A 115 -1.72 13.53 -11.03
N MET A 116 -0.82 12.54 -11.12
CA MET A 116 0.10 12.39 -12.26
C MET A 116 -0.63 12.10 -13.58
N LEU A 117 -1.68 11.27 -13.57
CA LEU A 117 -2.48 10.98 -14.76
C LEU A 117 -3.25 12.21 -15.23
N VAL A 118 -3.90 12.94 -14.32
CA VAL A 118 -4.58 14.21 -14.63
C VAL A 118 -3.60 15.20 -15.25
N PHE A 119 -2.38 15.28 -14.71
CA PHE A 119 -1.32 16.10 -15.29
C PHE A 119 -1.06 15.74 -16.77
N PHE A 120 -0.92 14.46 -17.13
CA PHE A 120 -0.72 14.05 -18.52
C PHE A 120 -1.96 14.13 -19.41
N ILE A 121 -3.17 14.07 -18.85
CA ILE A 121 -4.42 14.33 -19.58
C ILE A 121 -4.45 15.79 -20.05
N VAL A 122 -4.12 16.74 -19.17
CA VAL A 122 -4.14 18.17 -19.48
C VAL A 122 -2.96 18.54 -20.38
N ASN A 123 -1.75 18.14 -20.00
CA ASN A 123 -0.52 18.62 -20.63
C ASN A 123 -0.12 17.77 -21.85
N GLY A 124 -0.43 16.48 -21.88
CA GLY A 124 0.16 15.54 -22.84
C GLY A 124 1.65 15.31 -22.57
N ALA A 125 2.36 14.69 -23.52
CA ALA A 125 3.77 14.35 -23.34
C ALA A 125 4.69 15.58 -23.25
N ILE A 126 4.36 16.65 -24.00
CA ILE A 126 5.10 17.93 -24.22
C ILE A 126 6.58 17.81 -24.61
N TYR A 127 7.32 16.78 -24.21
CA TYR A 127 8.72 16.52 -24.57
C TYR A 127 8.98 15.01 -24.73
N TYR A 128 9.91 14.65 -25.63
CA TYR A 128 10.42 13.29 -25.83
C TYR A 128 9.32 12.22 -26.05
N GLY A 129 8.18 12.59 -26.63
CA GLY A 129 7.05 11.68 -26.88
C GLY A 129 6.86 11.38 -28.35
N LEU A 130 6.45 10.15 -28.69
CA LEU A 130 6.11 9.77 -30.07
C LEU A 130 4.99 10.63 -30.67
N ASP A 131 4.11 11.18 -29.83
CA ASP A 131 3.09 12.16 -30.23
C ASP A 131 3.70 13.30 -31.06
N GLN A 132 4.89 13.78 -30.70
CA GLN A 132 5.55 14.87 -31.42
C GLN A 132 6.03 14.45 -32.80
N SER A 133 6.63 13.26 -32.89
CA SER A 133 7.12 12.73 -34.17
C SER A 133 5.96 12.51 -35.15
N LEU A 134 4.81 12.07 -34.66
CA LEU A 134 3.60 11.88 -35.45
C LEU A 134 2.96 13.21 -35.87
N PHE A 135 2.82 14.18 -34.96
CA PHE A 135 2.29 15.51 -35.28
C PHE A 135 3.20 16.32 -36.21
N GLN A 136 4.52 16.17 -36.11
CA GLN A 136 5.47 16.83 -37.01
C GLN A 136 5.39 16.26 -38.43
N LYS A 137 5.12 14.96 -38.56
CA LYS A 137 4.89 14.28 -39.86
C LYS A 137 3.55 14.66 -40.47
N GLU A 138 2.50 14.83 -39.66
CA GLU A 138 1.20 15.35 -40.12
C GLU A 138 1.24 16.84 -40.46
N GLN A 139 1.96 17.69 -39.70
CA GLN A 139 2.16 19.10 -40.06
C GLN A 139 2.94 19.27 -41.36
N MET A 140 3.95 18.42 -41.61
CA MET A 140 4.69 18.43 -42.88
C MET A 140 3.80 18.01 -44.07
N LYS A 141 2.85 17.09 -43.84
CA LYS A 141 1.87 16.63 -44.84
C LYS A 141 0.68 17.60 -45.00
N SER A 142 0.32 18.32 -43.94
CA SER A 142 -0.77 19.32 -43.89
C SER A 142 -0.33 20.71 -44.36
N SER A 143 0.95 21.06 -44.26
CA SER A 143 1.50 22.32 -44.79
C SER A 143 1.35 22.43 -46.31
N ILE A 144 1.14 21.30 -47.00
CA ILE A 144 0.84 21.25 -48.43
C ILE A 144 -0.67 21.35 -48.71
N LYS A 145 -1.54 21.06 -47.74
CA LYS A 145 -2.98 20.86 -47.97
C LYS A 145 -3.91 21.89 -47.32
N ASN A 146 -3.52 22.62 -46.28
CA ASN A 146 -4.45 23.52 -45.56
C ASN A 146 -4.06 24.99 -45.62
N LYS A 147 -4.21 25.55 -46.83
CA LYS A 147 -4.59 26.94 -47.05
C LYS A 147 -6.12 27.06 -46.98
N PHE A 148 -6.79 26.58 -45.93
CA PHE A 148 -8.23 26.84 -45.71
C PHE A 148 -8.63 26.62 -44.26
N ASN A 149 -9.15 27.70 -43.65
CA ASN A 149 -10.00 27.84 -42.45
C ASN A 149 -9.49 27.20 -41.15
N GLY A 150 -9.25 27.93 -40.06
CA GLY A 150 -10.06 29.01 -39.50
C GLY A 150 -10.55 28.54 -38.12
N ASN A 151 -9.86 28.99 -37.07
CA ASN A 151 -10.09 28.70 -35.65
C ASN A 151 -11.56 28.70 -35.24
N TYR A 152 -11.97 27.78 -34.35
CA TYR A 152 -12.57 28.13 -33.05
C TYR A 152 -12.29 27.02 -32.01
N VAL A 153 -11.36 27.38 -31.13
CA VAL A 153 -11.22 26.89 -29.76
C VAL A 153 -12.49 27.20 -28.97
N ALA A 154 -12.78 26.40 -27.94
CA ALA A 154 -13.75 26.61 -26.86
C ALA A 154 -15.14 25.95 -27.01
N VAL A 155 -15.20 24.64 -26.79
CA VAL A 155 -16.29 23.98 -26.01
C VAL A 155 -15.69 22.72 -25.37
N LEU A 156 -16.11 22.38 -24.15
CA LEU A 156 -15.67 21.26 -23.28
C LEU A 156 -14.63 21.59 -22.20
N ALA A 157 -14.79 22.76 -21.59
CA ALA A 157 -14.29 23.04 -20.24
C ALA A 157 -15.47 23.41 -19.33
N PHE A 158 -16.46 22.53 -19.18
CA PHE A 158 -17.50 22.63 -18.15
C PHE A 158 -18.15 21.25 -18.00
N GLY A 159 -17.84 20.54 -16.92
CA GLY A 159 -18.50 19.27 -16.60
C GLY A 159 -17.61 18.16 -16.05
N LEU A 160 -16.76 18.44 -15.04
CA LEU A 160 -16.51 17.52 -13.92
C LEU A 160 -15.67 18.22 -12.84
N LEU A 161 -16.21 19.30 -12.28
CA LEU A 161 -15.65 19.96 -11.11
C LEU A 161 -16.78 20.37 -10.16
N LEU A 162 -17.54 19.38 -9.65
CA LEU A 162 -18.63 19.63 -8.71
C LEU A 162 -18.96 18.42 -7.81
N VAL A 163 -17.95 17.72 -7.27
CA VAL A 163 -18.13 16.95 -6.03
C VAL A 163 -16.83 17.04 -5.22
N LEU A 164 -16.97 17.37 -3.93
CA LEU A 164 -15.96 17.52 -2.88
C LEU A 164 -15.49 18.97 -2.64
N GLY A 165 -16.29 19.69 -1.85
CA GLY A 165 -15.93 21.00 -1.31
C GLY A 165 -17.00 21.58 -0.40
N SER A 166 -17.32 20.93 0.72
CA SER A 166 -18.00 21.58 1.84
C SER A 166 -17.50 20.99 3.16
N CYS A 167 -16.33 21.47 3.59
CA CYS A 167 -16.03 21.57 5.01
C CYS A 167 -16.67 22.88 5.49
N THR A 168 -17.76 22.80 6.22
CA THR A 168 -18.21 23.89 7.09
C THR A 168 -18.12 23.42 8.53
N ALA A 169 -17.44 24.23 9.34
CA ALA A 169 -17.37 24.09 10.78
C ALA A 169 -18.79 24.12 11.37
N GLY A 170 -19.17 23.01 11.99
CA GLY A 170 -20.33 22.90 12.85
C GLY A 170 -19.87 22.30 14.17
N THR A 171 -19.60 23.16 15.16
CA THR A 171 -19.53 22.76 16.56
C THR A 171 -20.93 22.36 17.01
N THR A 172 -21.14 21.07 17.27
CA THR A 172 -22.23 20.60 18.13
C THR A 172 -21.65 19.62 19.15
N VAL A 173 -21.79 20.04 20.41
CA VAL A 173 -21.60 19.21 21.60
C VAL A 173 -22.68 18.13 21.56
N GLY A 174 -22.29 16.90 21.23
CA GLY A 174 -23.12 15.71 21.31
C GLY A 174 -22.66 14.85 22.48
N GLN A 175 -23.44 14.85 23.56
CA GLN A 175 -23.27 13.98 24.71
C GLN A 175 -23.14 12.51 24.26
N SER A 176 -21.99 11.91 24.55
CA SER A 176 -21.89 10.46 24.57
C SER A 176 -22.50 10.01 25.90
N THR A 177 -23.76 9.59 25.85
CA THR A 177 -24.36 8.77 26.90
C THR A 177 -23.55 7.49 26.99
N ALA A 178 -22.89 7.32 28.14
CA ALA A 178 -22.31 6.06 28.56
C ALA A 178 -23.40 4.99 28.50
N GLN A 179 -23.40 4.19 27.45
CA GLN A 179 -24.02 2.87 27.50
C GLN A 179 -23.08 2.00 28.32
N ALA A 180 -23.44 1.89 29.60
CA ALA A 180 -23.06 0.80 30.46
C ALA A 180 -23.54 -0.51 29.81
N GLY A 181 -22.73 -1.01 28.88
CA GLY A 181 -22.73 -2.42 28.52
C GLY A 181 -22.28 -3.19 29.74
N THR A 182 -23.19 -4.01 30.25
CA THR A 182 -23.00 -5.04 31.26
C THR A 182 -21.58 -5.56 31.28
N VAL A 183 -20.90 -5.33 32.41
CA VAL A 183 -19.64 -5.99 32.78
C VAL A 183 -19.92 -7.48 32.86
N THR A 184 -19.81 -8.13 31.71
CA THR A 184 -19.60 -9.58 31.64
C THR A 184 -18.09 -9.72 31.78
N ALA A 185 -17.65 -10.33 32.88
CA ALA A 185 -16.26 -10.58 33.19
C ALA A 185 -15.52 -11.13 31.96
N ALA A 186 -14.68 -10.30 31.34
CA ALA A 186 -14.02 -10.62 30.10
C ALA A 186 -12.80 -11.50 30.39
N THR A 187 -12.82 -12.70 29.80
CA THR A 187 -11.65 -13.55 29.57
C THR A 187 -10.57 -12.69 28.92
N GLY A 188 -9.35 -12.70 29.45
CA GLY A 188 -8.29 -11.81 29.01
C GLY A 188 -7.87 -12.08 27.56
N LYS A 189 -7.31 -11.06 26.89
CA LYS A 189 -6.90 -11.14 25.48
C LYS A 189 -5.42 -11.51 25.37
N LYS A 190 -5.09 -12.32 24.37
CA LYS A 190 -3.74 -12.80 24.09
C LYS A 190 -3.19 -12.10 22.86
N TYR A 191 -1.94 -11.66 22.95
CA TYR A 191 -1.30 -10.88 21.90
C TYR A 191 0.06 -11.46 21.54
N ALA A 192 0.40 -11.44 20.26
CA ALA A 192 1.73 -11.80 19.80
C ALA A 192 2.23 -10.81 18.75
N VAL A 193 3.54 -10.57 18.77
CA VAL A 193 4.20 -9.68 17.81
C VAL A 193 5.38 -10.42 17.20
N LEU A 194 5.39 -10.53 15.87
CA LEU A 194 6.58 -10.96 15.14
C LEU A 194 7.44 -9.74 14.85
N ILE A 195 8.73 -9.82 15.15
CA ILE A 195 9.69 -8.77 14.83
C ILE A 195 10.72 -9.29 13.82
N SER A 196 11.03 -8.47 12.82
CA SER A 196 11.98 -8.82 11.74
C SER A 196 13.34 -8.11 11.86
N GLN A 197 13.40 -6.95 12.55
CA GLN A 197 14.60 -6.15 12.77
C GLN A 197 14.93 -5.95 14.26
N PRO A 198 16.20 -5.80 14.66
CA PRO A 198 16.58 -5.64 16.07
C PRO A 198 15.88 -4.47 16.78
N ASN A 199 15.80 -3.31 16.13
CA ASN A 199 15.18 -2.10 16.68
C ASN A 199 13.67 -2.23 16.92
N HIS A 200 12.99 -3.22 16.31
CA HIS A 200 11.56 -3.47 16.56
C HIS A 200 11.29 -4.02 17.96
N LEU A 201 12.30 -4.58 18.64
CA LEU A 201 12.18 -5.01 20.04
C LEU A 201 11.69 -3.87 20.95
N LYS A 202 12.21 -2.66 20.75
CA LYS A 202 11.80 -1.48 21.53
C LYS A 202 10.33 -1.12 21.31
N ALA A 203 9.85 -1.20 20.07
CA ALA A 203 8.45 -0.95 19.74
C ALA A 203 7.54 -2.04 20.35
N ALA A 204 7.94 -3.30 20.29
CA ALA A 204 7.19 -4.40 20.90
C ALA A 204 7.12 -4.28 22.43
N VAL A 205 8.21 -3.90 23.09
CA VAL A 205 8.28 -3.71 24.55
C VAL A 205 7.42 -2.53 25.00
N ASN A 206 7.55 -1.36 24.36
CA ASN A 206 6.71 -0.21 24.68
C ASN A 206 5.21 -0.51 24.47
N THR A 207 4.89 -1.32 23.46
CA THR A 207 3.52 -1.80 23.24
C THR A 207 3.06 -2.66 24.43
N ALA A 208 3.87 -3.64 24.85
CA ALA A 208 3.54 -4.53 25.96
C ALA A 208 3.31 -3.81 27.29
N GLU A 209 4.07 -2.74 27.56
CA GLU A 209 3.87 -1.87 28.73
C GLU A 209 2.56 -1.09 28.68
N THR A 210 2.12 -0.70 27.47
CA THR A 210 0.88 0.06 27.28
C THR A 210 -0.35 -0.85 27.34
N ILE A 211 -0.25 -2.08 26.82
CA ILE A 211 -1.36 -3.03 26.81
C ILE A 211 -1.38 -3.86 28.10
N THR A 212 -1.91 -3.26 29.17
CA THR A 212 -2.04 -3.91 30.48
C THR A 212 -3.40 -4.60 30.66
N LYS A 213 -3.57 -5.32 31.77
CA LYS A 213 -4.85 -5.92 32.19
C LYS A 213 -5.96 -4.87 32.37
N GLU A 214 -5.59 -3.68 32.85
CA GLU A 214 -6.53 -2.57 33.11
C GLU A 214 -6.76 -1.67 31.88
N SER A 215 -5.93 -1.82 30.84
CA SER A 215 -6.13 -1.11 29.59
C SER A 215 -7.38 -1.63 28.85
N ARG A 216 -7.88 -0.87 27.87
CA ARG A 216 -8.93 -1.34 26.93
C ARG A 216 -8.60 -2.65 26.20
N TYR A 217 -7.31 -3.03 26.20
CA TYR A 217 -6.81 -4.24 25.56
C TYR A 217 -6.82 -5.46 26.49
N GLN A 218 -6.96 -5.28 27.82
CA GLN A 218 -7.17 -6.35 28.80
C GLN A 218 -6.23 -7.55 28.61
N ARG A 219 -4.92 -7.26 28.58
CA ARG A 219 -3.92 -8.26 28.24
C ARG A 219 -3.79 -9.33 29.33
N GLU A 220 -3.85 -10.58 28.88
CA GLU A 220 -3.47 -11.76 29.67
C GLU A 220 -2.08 -12.29 29.28
N SER A 221 -1.75 -12.30 27.99
CA SER A 221 -0.48 -12.83 27.48
C SER A 221 0.11 -11.91 26.40
N PHE A 222 1.44 -11.73 26.43
CA PHE A 222 2.20 -11.11 25.34
C PHE A 222 3.35 -12.00 24.90
N VAL A 223 3.39 -12.36 23.63
CA VAL A 223 4.51 -13.12 23.05
C VAL A 223 5.22 -12.25 22.02
N VAL A 224 6.55 -12.24 22.04
CA VAL A 224 7.37 -11.65 20.98
C VAL A 224 8.14 -12.77 20.29
N MET A 225 7.92 -12.93 18.98
CA MET A 225 8.60 -13.90 18.13
C MET A 225 9.65 -13.18 17.27
N ALA A 226 10.93 -13.43 17.54
CA ALA A 226 12.04 -12.84 16.81
C ALA A 226 12.41 -13.69 15.58
N CYS A 227 12.21 -13.12 14.40
CA CYS A 227 12.57 -13.70 13.10
C CYS A 227 13.50 -12.75 12.32
N GLY A 228 14.15 -13.25 11.28
CA GLY A 228 15.04 -12.44 10.46
C GLY A 228 16.22 -11.92 11.28
N LYS A 229 16.61 -10.66 11.06
CA LYS A 229 17.78 -10.07 11.73
C LYS A 229 17.53 -9.76 13.20
N SER A 230 16.27 -9.66 13.63
CA SER A 230 15.91 -9.36 15.03
C SER A 230 16.46 -10.36 16.05
N VAL A 231 16.84 -11.57 15.64
CA VAL A 231 17.45 -12.58 16.53
C VAL A 231 18.77 -12.09 17.15
N GLU A 232 19.48 -11.17 16.48
CA GLU A 232 20.70 -10.53 16.99
C GLU A 232 20.44 -9.73 18.28
N ALA A 233 19.22 -9.20 18.46
CA ALA A 233 18.85 -8.43 19.64
C ALA A 233 18.92 -9.26 20.94
N PHE A 234 18.82 -10.58 20.82
CA PHE A 234 18.79 -11.53 21.93
C PHE A 234 20.14 -12.22 22.17
N VAL A 235 21.21 -11.79 21.51
CA VAL A 235 22.57 -12.26 21.78
C VAL A 235 23.12 -11.59 23.04
N LYS A 236 23.84 -12.34 23.89
CA LYS A 236 24.49 -11.82 25.10
C LYS A 236 25.42 -10.65 24.73
N GLY A 237 25.25 -9.51 25.39
CA GLY A 237 26.01 -8.28 25.11
C GLY A 237 25.42 -7.39 24.01
N SER A 238 24.25 -7.72 23.48
CA SER A 238 23.47 -6.85 22.58
C SER A 238 23.21 -5.48 23.21
N GLU A 239 23.25 -4.43 22.38
CA GLU A 239 22.88 -3.06 22.78
C GLU A 239 21.42 -2.95 23.27
N LEU A 240 20.58 -3.94 22.95
CA LEU A 240 19.17 -4.00 23.33
C LEU A 240 18.90 -4.85 24.58
N ALA A 241 19.95 -5.22 25.33
CA ALA A 241 19.80 -6.00 26.56
C ALA A 241 18.91 -5.29 27.61
N GLN A 242 18.95 -3.95 27.66
CA GLN A 242 18.10 -3.17 28.57
C GLN A 242 16.62 -3.26 28.16
N GLU A 243 16.31 -3.13 26.87
CA GLU A 243 14.96 -3.31 26.35
C GLU A 243 14.43 -4.73 26.59
N PHE A 244 15.28 -5.76 26.47
CA PHE A 244 14.91 -7.14 26.78
C PHE A 244 14.47 -7.30 28.24
N GLU A 245 15.27 -6.82 29.20
CA GLU A 245 14.93 -6.91 30.63
C GLU A 245 13.68 -6.09 30.96
N LYS A 246 13.51 -4.92 30.31
CA LYS A 246 12.31 -4.09 30.45
C LYS A 246 11.05 -4.83 30.03
N GLY A 247 11.06 -5.49 28.87
CA GLY A 247 9.89 -6.25 28.43
C GLY A 247 9.64 -7.51 29.24
N LYS A 248 10.69 -8.19 29.73
CA LYS A 248 10.55 -9.28 30.68
C LYS A 248 9.86 -8.83 31.97
N ALA A 249 10.24 -7.67 32.51
CA ALA A 249 9.56 -7.06 33.65
C ALA A 249 8.10 -6.68 33.35
N ALA A 250 7.79 -6.34 32.09
CA ALA A 250 6.43 -6.13 31.61
C ALA A 250 5.66 -7.44 31.34
N GLY A 251 6.24 -8.62 31.59
CA GLY A 251 5.61 -9.92 31.38
C GLY A 251 5.52 -10.33 29.91
N VAL A 252 6.51 -9.94 29.10
CA VAL A 252 6.68 -10.42 27.72
C VAL A 252 7.34 -11.80 27.73
N THR A 253 6.80 -12.72 26.94
CA THR A 253 7.43 -14.03 26.64
C THR A 253 8.17 -13.94 25.31
N TYR A 254 9.47 -14.22 25.31
CA TYR A 254 10.31 -14.11 24.12
C TYR A 254 10.59 -15.47 23.48
N ARG A 255 10.43 -15.53 22.16
CA ARG A 255 10.74 -16.69 21.30
C ARG A 255 11.68 -16.28 20.18
N VAL A 256 12.61 -17.15 19.79
CA VAL A 256 13.63 -16.86 18.78
C VAL A 256 13.60 -17.91 17.66
N CYS A 257 13.62 -17.47 16.41
CA CYS A 257 13.47 -18.36 15.24
C CYS A 257 14.76 -19.13 14.96
N GLY A 258 14.69 -20.46 15.07
CA GLY A 258 15.80 -21.37 14.79
C GLY A 258 16.28 -21.32 13.35
N MET A 259 15.40 -21.16 12.37
CA MET A 259 15.81 -20.93 10.97
C MET A 259 16.62 -19.65 10.82
N SER A 260 16.21 -18.56 11.48
CA SER A 260 16.94 -17.29 11.42
C SER A 260 18.28 -17.39 12.15
N LEU A 261 18.36 -18.05 13.31
CA LEU A 261 19.63 -18.31 13.98
C LEU A 261 20.62 -19.04 13.07
N LYS A 262 20.16 -20.07 12.34
CA LYS A 262 20.97 -20.78 11.34
C LYS A 262 21.40 -19.86 10.20
N GLN A 263 20.47 -19.08 9.65
CA GLN A 263 20.73 -18.15 8.54
C GLN A 263 21.80 -17.09 8.90
N PHE A 264 21.78 -16.59 10.12
CA PHE A 264 22.73 -15.58 10.61
C PHE A 264 23.93 -16.16 11.36
N ASN A 265 24.10 -17.49 11.35
CA ASN A 265 25.21 -18.21 12.00
C ASN A 265 25.35 -17.90 13.51
N ILE A 266 24.24 -17.74 14.23
CA ILE A 266 24.21 -17.45 15.66
C ILE A 266 24.04 -18.75 16.44
N ASN A 267 24.92 -18.98 17.40
CA ASN A 267 24.85 -20.16 18.27
C ASN A 267 23.77 -19.96 19.34
N THR A 268 22.95 -20.97 19.59
CA THR A 268 21.95 -20.95 20.67
C THR A 268 22.56 -20.68 22.05
N SER A 269 23.82 -21.07 22.30
CA SER A 269 24.50 -20.83 23.57
C SER A 269 24.90 -19.37 23.80
N SER A 270 24.91 -18.55 22.74
CA SER A 270 25.19 -17.12 22.84
C SER A 270 23.94 -16.26 23.09
N LEU A 271 22.75 -16.87 23.19
CA LEU A 271 21.52 -16.14 23.49
C LEU A 271 21.38 -15.82 24.98
N VAL A 272 20.71 -14.72 25.30
CA VAL A 272 20.35 -14.36 26.67
C VAL A 272 19.43 -15.42 27.29
N ASP A 273 19.49 -15.57 28.61
CA ASP A 273 18.66 -16.56 29.31
C ASP A 273 17.18 -16.12 29.30
N GLY A 274 16.26 -17.09 29.24
CA GLY A 274 14.82 -16.82 29.25
C GLY A 274 14.18 -16.61 27.87
N VAL A 275 14.90 -16.93 26.79
CA VAL A 275 14.32 -17.08 25.44
C VAL A 275 14.19 -18.56 25.08
N GLU A 276 13.11 -18.92 24.40
CA GLU A 276 12.93 -20.27 23.86
C GLU A 276 13.15 -20.25 22.34
N VAL A 277 13.95 -21.21 21.85
CA VAL A 277 14.22 -21.34 20.42
C VAL A 277 13.14 -22.18 19.77
N ILE A 278 12.47 -21.60 18.77
CA ILE A 278 11.39 -22.23 18.01
C ILE A 278 11.91 -22.60 16.62
N PRO A 279 11.80 -23.85 16.17
CA PRO A 279 12.37 -24.28 14.89
C PRO A 279 11.98 -23.37 13.72
N ASN A 280 10.69 -23.05 13.59
CA ASN A 280 10.15 -22.15 12.58
C ASN A 280 9.22 -21.11 13.23
N GLY A 281 9.63 -19.84 13.21
CA GLY A 281 8.88 -18.76 13.82
C GLY A 281 7.55 -18.43 13.13
N LEU A 282 7.45 -18.62 11.81
CA LEU A 282 6.20 -18.32 11.08
C LEU A 282 5.11 -19.33 11.39
N THR A 283 5.44 -20.63 11.42
CA THR A 283 4.47 -21.67 11.80
C THR A 283 4.00 -21.47 13.23
N TYR A 284 4.89 -21.09 14.13
CA TYR A 284 4.51 -20.76 15.51
C TYR A 284 3.59 -19.54 15.61
N MET A 285 3.75 -18.52 14.76
CA MET A 285 2.79 -17.41 14.72
C MET A 285 1.41 -17.86 14.24
N PHE A 286 1.33 -18.79 13.28
CA PHE A 286 0.05 -19.41 12.90
C PHE A 286 -0.55 -20.24 14.04
N ASP A 287 0.26 -21.03 14.76
CA ASP A 287 -0.19 -21.78 15.93
C ASP A 287 -0.77 -20.85 17.01
N LEU A 288 -0.16 -19.67 17.21
CA LEU A 288 -0.68 -18.67 18.14
C LEU A 288 -2.01 -18.07 17.66
N GLN A 289 -2.16 -17.79 16.35
CA GLN A 289 -3.44 -17.33 15.79
C GLN A 289 -4.55 -18.36 16.04
N GLU A 290 -4.28 -19.65 15.83
CA GLU A 290 -5.22 -20.75 16.11
C GLU A 290 -5.56 -20.85 17.61
N GLN A 291 -4.62 -20.52 18.49
CA GLN A 291 -4.82 -20.43 19.94
C GLN A 291 -5.53 -19.14 20.39
N GLY A 292 -6.01 -18.32 19.46
CA GLY A 292 -6.77 -17.09 19.73
C GLY A 292 -5.91 -15.86 20.02
N TYR A 293 -4.62 -15.87 19.68
CA TYR A 293 -3.79 -14.67 19.78
C TYR A 293 -4.12 -13.68 18.66
N THR A 294 -4.23 -12.40 19.02
CA THR A 294 -4.20 -11.30 18.06
C THR A 294 -2.74 -10.99 17.72
N THR A 295 -2.39 -11.07 16.44
CA THR A 295 -0.99 -10.98 16.00
C THR A 295 -0.69 -9.71 15.20
N VAL A 296 0.49 -9.13 15.38
CA VAL A 296 1.02 -8.02 14.57
C VAL A 296 2.43 -8.38 14.07
N GLU A 297 2.82 -7.92 12.89
CA GLU A 297 4.17 -8.06 12.36
C GLU A 297 4.83 -6.68 12.23
N LEU A 298 6.10 -6.60 12.63
CA LEU A 298 6.93 -5.39 12.59
C LEU A 298 8.16 -5.61 11.70
#